data_AF-A0A3D5CFZ6-F1
#
_entry.id   AF-A0A3D5CFZ6-F1
#
_cell.length_a   1.000
_cell.length_b   1.000
_cell.length_c   1.000
_cell.angle_alpha   90.00
_cell.angle_beta   90.00
_cell.angle_gamma   90.00
#
_symmetry.space_group_name_H-M   'P 1'
#
loop_
_entity.id
_entity.type
_entity.pdbx_description
1 polymer ?
#
loop_
_entity_poly.entity_id
_entity_poly.type
_entity_poly.pdbx_seq_one_letter_code
_entity_poly.pdbx_strand_id
1 'polypeptide(L)'
;QAALNAALAGEVDVVTGFDANFTEQIEADGGFEVVLGQSTDKGTLAMNQSAGSPLADQRVRQAIRQAIDHSAFTDAFGAGQTLYGPIPELDPGYEDLSDVAPYDPDAARQLLADAGAEDLDLTLTIPSFYPTTIPQILVSDLNEVGITLTVNSVDFPTWINDVYINKDYDLSFVLHTEAR
;
A
#
# COMPACT_ATOMS: atom_id res chain seq x y z
N GLN A 1 -17.77 -7.60 4.01
CA GLN A 1 -19.18 -7.32 4.34
C GLN A 1 -20.00 -8.58 4.70
N ALA A 2 -19.85 -9.71 4.00
CA ALA A 2 -20.57 -10.95 4.34
C ALA A 2 -20.36 -11.42 5.80
N ALA A 3 -19.11 -11.41 6.29
CA ALA A 3 -18.80 -11.78 7.67
C ALA A 3 -19.45 -10.85 8.71
N LEU A 4 -19.48 -9.54 8.45
CA LEU A 4 -20.14 -8.57 9.32
C LEU A 4 -21.66 -8.82 9.37
N ASN A 5 -22.29 -9.10 8.23
CA ASN A 5 -23.72 -9.42 8.20
C ASN A 5 -24.05 -10.71 8.97
N ALA A 6 -23.18 -11.73 8.89
CA ALA A 6 -23.31 -12.96 9.66
C ALA A 6 -23.23 -12.69 11.18
N ALA A 7 -22.31 -11.82 11.60
CA ALA A 7 -22.25 -11.36 12.99
C ALA A 7 -23.54 -10.64 13.41
N LEU A 8 -23.99 -9.66 12.63
CA LEU A 8 -25.23 -8.92 12.93
C LEU A 8 -26.48 -9.83 12.96
N ALA A 9 -26.45 -10.97 12.25
CA ALA A 9 -27.49 -11.99 12.28
C ALA A 9 -27.35 -12.99 13.47
N GLY A 10 -26.30 -12.89 14.28
CA GLY A 10 -26.00 -13.79 15.40
C GLY A 10 -25.46 -15.15 14.97
N GLU A 11 -24.93 -15.29 13.76
CA GLU A 11 -24.38 -16.54 13.23
C GLU A 11 -22.94 -16.79 13.68
N VAL A 12 -22.22 -15.72 14.07
CA VAL A 12 -20.85 -15.77 14.58
C VAL A 12 -20.67 -14.84 15.77
N ASP A 13 -19.83 -15.25 16.72
CA ASP A 13 -19.50 -14.46 17.90
C ASP A 13 -18.32 -13.50 17.68
N VAL A 14 -17.46 -13.79 16.69
CA VAL A 14 -16.24 -13.02 16.40
C VAL A 14 -16.05 -12.86 14.89
N VAL A 15 -15.79 -11.63 14.45
CA VAL A 15 -15.40 -11.30 13.08
C VAL A 15 -14.01 -10.68 13.10
N THR A 16 -13.14 -11.16 12.23
CA THR A 16 -11.83 -10.56 11.97
C THR A 16 -11.81 -10.02 10.54
N GLY A 17 -11.04 -8.96 10.29
CA GLY A 17 -10.93 -8.37 8.95
C GLY A 17 -12.23 -7.73 8.46
N PHE A 18 -12.69 -6.70 9.16
CA PHE A 18 -13.81 -5.85 8.73
C PHE A 18 -13.29 -4.49 8.23
N ASP A 19 -14.14 -3.75 7.52
CA ASP A 19 -13.82 -2.39 7.08
C ASP A 19 -14.02 -1.43 8.26
N ALA A 20 -12.95 -0.77 8.69
CA ALA A 20 -12.95 0.05 9.90
C ALA A 20 -13.85 1.28 9.79
N ASN A 21 -14.25 1.67 8.58
CA ASN A 21 -15.26 2.73 8.37
C ASN A 21 -16.63 2.37 8.96
N PHE A 22 -16.90 1.10 9.27
CA PHE A 22 -18.14 0.68 9.93
C PHE A 22 -18.08 0.71 11.46
N THR A 23 -16.96 1.12 12.08
CA THR A 23 -16.80 1.10 13.54
C THR A 23 -17.95 1.79 14.28
N GLU A 24 -18.25 3.06 13.93
CA GLU A 24 -19.32 3.82 14.58
C GLU A 24 -20.69 3.15 14.44
N GLN A 25 -20.97 2.56 13.27
CA GLN A 25 -22.23 1.86 13.01
C GLN A 25 -22.34 0.59 13.88
N ILE A 26 -21.25 -0.19 13.95
CA ILE A 26 -21.22 -1.45 14.71
C ILE A 26 -21.40 -1.18 16.20
N GLU A 27 -20.73 -0.16 16.73
CA GLU A 27 -20.84 0.22 18.13
C GLU A 27 -22.23 0.80 18.47
N ALA A 28 -22.84 1.57 17.55
CA ALA A 28 -24.16 2.15 17.74
C ALA A 28 -25.29 1.10 17.84
N ASP A 29 -25.17 -0.03 17.14
CA ASP A 29 -26.14 -1.13 17.19
C ASP A 29 -26.10 -1.89 18.53
N GLY A 30 -25.06 -1.67 19.36
CA GLY A 30 -24.99 -2.12 20.75
C GLY A 30 -24.82 -3.63 20.98
N GLY A 31 -24.65 -4.41 19.90
CA GLY A 31 -24.48 -5.87 19.93
C GLY A 31 -23.03 -6.36 19.89
N PHE A 32 -22.08 -5.47 19.56
CA PHE A 32 -20.68 -5.80 19.36
C PHE A 32 -19.77 -4.74 19.98
N GLU A 33 -18.64 -5.18 20.51
CA GLU A 33 -17.50 -4.33 20.87
C GLU A 33 -16.51 -4.34 19.70
N VAL A 34 -16.07 -3.16 19.25
CA VAL A 34 -15.02 -3.05 18.25
C VAL A 34 -13.68 -2.90 18.95
N VAL A 35 -12.75 -3.83 18.68
CA VAL A 35 -11.39 -3.78 19.20
C VAL A 35 -10.42 -3.50 18.05
N LEU A 36 -9.82 -2.32 18.05
CA LEU A 36 -8.73 -1.96 17.15
C LEU A 36 -7.38 -2.10 17.88
N GLY A 37 -6.51 -2.95 17.33
CA GLY A 37 -5.17 -3.19 17.85
C GLY A 37 -4.10 -2.72 16.86
N GLN A 38 -2.90 -2.45 17.39
CA GLN A 38 -1.72 -2.26 16.54
C GLN A 38 -1.24 -3.62 16.00
N SER A 39 -0.73 -3.63 14.78
CA SER A 39 -0.17 -4.81 14.11
C SER A 39 1.23 -4.50 13.58
N THR A 40 2.03 -5.55 13.37
CA THR A 40 3.29 -5.47 12.62
C THR A 40 3.10 -5.62 11.11
N ASP A 41 1.86 -5.87 10.67
CA ASP A 41 1.52 -5.95 9.25
C ASP A 41 1.73 -4.60 8.58
N LYS A 42 2.36 -4.60 7.41
CA LYS A 42 2.69 -3.38 6.65
C LYS A 42 2.36 -3.55 5.17
N GLY A 43 1.74 -2.53 4.59
CA GLY A 43 1.66 -2.40 3.13
C GLY A 43 3.05 -2.09 2.56
N THR A 44 3.46 -2.86 1.55
CA THR A 44 4.77 -2.71 0.92
C THR A 44 4.62 -2.53 -0.58
N LEU A 45 5.08 -1.40 -1.11
CA LEU A 45 5.28 -1.20 -2.54
C LEU A 45 6.71 -1.61 -2.93
N ALA A 46 6.85 -2.78 -3.52
CA ALA A 46 8.10 -3.27 -4.07
C ALA A 46 8.40 -2.59 -5.41
N MET A 47 9.67 -2.24 -5.62
CA MET A 47 10.19 -1.64 -6.86
C MET A 47 11.31 -2.51 -7.40
N ASN A 48 11.17 -3.00 -8.64
CA ASN A 48 12.16 -3.86 -9.25
C ASN A 48 13.33 -3.07 -9.81
N GLN A 49 14.55 -3.28 -9.27
CA GLN A 49 15.74 -2.50 -9.61
C GLN A 49 16.62 -3.16 -10.66
N SER A 50 16.05 -4.06 -11.47
CA SER A 50 16.79 -4.79 -12.50
C SER A 50 17.46 -3.84 -13.50
N ALA A 51 18.66 -4.21 -13.97
CA ALA A 51 19.42 -3.40 -14.91
C ALA A 51 18.60 -3.12 -16.19
N GLY A 52 18.55 -1.86 -16.60
CA GLY A 52 17.74 -1.41 -17.75
C GLY A 52 16.33 -0.94 -17.37
N SER A 53 15.86 -1.19 -16.14
CA SER A 53 14.64 -0.57 -15.63
C SER A 53 14.90 0.89 -15.23
N PRO A 54 13.95 1.83 -15.46
CA PRO A 54 13.98 3.17 -14.88
C PRO A 54 14.11 3.17 -13.36
N LEU A 55 13.56 2.14 -12.70
CA LEU A 55 13.62 1.95 -11.25
C LEU A 55 15.01 1.53 -10.76
N ALA A 56 15.98 1.24 -11.64
CA ALA A 56 17.38 1.05 -11.27
C ALA A 56 18.01 2.37 -10.77
N ASP A 57 17.56 3.53 -11.26
CA ASP A 57 17.99 4.83 -10.76
C ASP A 57 17.34 5.14 -9.40
N GLN A 58 18.18 5.42 -8.40
CA GLN A 58 17.71 5.74 -7.04
C GLN A 58 16.83 6.99 -7.02
N ARG A 59 17.08 7.97 -7.89
CA ARG A 59 16.31 9.22 -7.93
C ARG A 59 14.87 8.96 -8.36
N VAL A 60 14.64 8.06 -9.30
CA VAL A 60 13.29 7.64 -9.72
C VAL A 60 12.56 6.97 -8.55
N ARG A 61 13.22 6.07 -7.82
CA ARG A 61 12.61 5.43 -6.63
C ARG A 61 12.31 6.43 -5.52
N GLN A 62 13.19 7.41 -5.32
CA GLN A 62 12.98 8.47 -4.33
C GLN A 62 11.83 9.39 -4.75
N ALA A 63 11.69 9.70 -6.04
CA ALA A 63 10.55 10.44 -6.56
C ALA A 63 9.23 9.70 -6.31
N ILE A 64 9.18 8.39 -6.60
CA ILE A 64 7.99 7.56 -6.33
C ILE A 64 7.64 7.59 -4.83
N ARG A 65 8.63 7.50 -3.93
CA ARG A 65 8.37 7.58 -2.48
C ARG A 65 7.77 8.93 -2.06
N GLN A 66 8.29 10.04 -2.59
CA GLN A 66 7.80 11.39 -2.28
C GLN A 66 6.48 11.72 -2.97
N ALA A 67 6.11 10.99 -4.03
CA ALA A 67 4.85 11.19 -4.73
C ALA A 67 3.65 10.56 -4.01
N ILE A 68 3.86 9.62 -3.09
CA ILE A 68 2.77 8.85 -2.46
C ILE A 68 2.32 9.51 -1.16
N ASP A 69 1.03 9.83 -1.07
CA ASP A 69 0.42 10.33 0.16
C ASP A 69 0.01 9.16 1.06
N HIS A 70 0.83 8.90 2.08
CA HIS A 70 0.55 7.83 3.04
C HIS A 70 -0.74 8.08 3.84
N SER A 71 -1.16 9.34 4.02
CA SER A 71 -2.37 9.68 4.78
C SER A 71 -3.64 9.36 3.99
N ALA A 72 -3.60 9.47 2.65
CA ALA A 72 -4.71 9.07 1.79
C ALA A 72 -5.12 7.59 2.00
N PHE A 73 -4.16 6.70 2.30
CA PHE A 73 -4.46 5.31 2.62
C PHE A 73 -5.12 5.17 3.99
N THR A 74 -4.59 5.81 5.03
CA THR A 74 -5.15 5.70 6.39
C THR A 74 -6.57 6.27 6.44
N ASP A 75 -6.80 7.37 5.73
CA ASP A 75 -8.12 8.01 5.63
C ASP A 75 -9.10 7.11 4.87
N ALA A 76 -8.68 6.53 3.75
CA ALA A 76 -9.55 5.69 2.94
C ALA A 76 -9.95 4.38 3.64
N PHE A 77 -9.07 3.82 4.47
CA PHE A 77 -9.36 2.60 5.23
C PHE A 77 -10.02 2.85 6.60
N GLY A 78 -10.08 4.10 7.07
CA GLY A 78 -10.65 4.47 8.37
C GLY A 78 -9.86 3.96 9.58
N ALA A 79 -8.71 3.32 9.34
CA ALA A 79 -7.80 2.80 10.34
C ALA A 79 -6.41 2.57 9.74
N GLY A 80 -5.42 2.37 10.63
CA GLY A 80 -4.03 2.18 10.26
C GLY A 80 -3.16 3.36 10.71
N GLN A 81 -1.87 3.24 10.43
CA GLN A 81 -0.87 4.28 10.74
C GLN A 81 0.06 4.43 9.55
N THR A 82 0.51 5.66 9.31
CA THR A 82 1.51 5.95 8.29
C THR A 82 2.84 5.33 8.68
N LEU A 83 3.53 4.69 7.72
CA LEU A 83 4.84 4.08 7.93
C LEU A 83 5.80 4.56 6.84
N TYR A 84 6.93 5.16 7.23
CA TYR A 84 7.93 5.73 6.31
C TYR A 84 9.21 4.89 6.17
N GLY A 85 9.33 3.83 6.98
CA GLY A 85 10.45 2.90 7.02
C GLY A 85 10.01 1.44 6.91
N PRO A 86 10.97 0.49 6.83
CA PRO A 86 10.64 -0.93 6.67
C PRO A 86 10.25 -1.64 7.98
N ILE A 87 10.50 -1.01 9.13
CA ILE A 87 10.28 -1.57 10.48
C ILE A 87 9.07 -0.87 11.10
N PRO A 88 7.99 -1.58 11.46
CA PRO A 88 6.85 -1.04 12.21
C PRO A 88 7.23 -0.62 13.65
N GLU A 89 6.45 0.29 14.26
CA GLU A 89 6.71 0.80 15.62
C GLU A 89 6.79 -0.29 16.71
N LEU A 90 6.06 -1.39 16.52
CA LEU A 90 6.04 -2.53 17.45
C LEU A 90 7.30 -3.42 17.38
N ASP A 91 8.16 -3.25 16.37
CA ASP A 91 9.34 -4.07 16.17
C ASP A 91 10.62 -3.40 16.69
N PRO A 92 11.57 -4.15 17.28
CA PRO A 92 12.86 -3.61 17.69
C PRO A 92 13.61 -2.97 16.52
N GLY A 93 14.15 -1.78 16.74
CA GLY A 93 14.89 -1.03 15.72
C GLY A 93 14.02 -0.09 14.87
N TYR A 94 12.76 0.12 15.25
CA TYR A 94 11.95 1.21 14.70
C TYR A 94 12.67 2.56 14.83
N GLU A 95 12.60 3.34 13.75
CA GLU A 95 13.01 4.73 13.67
C GLU A 95 11.95 5.48 12.85
N ASP A 96 11.59 6.69 13.29
CA ASP A 96 10.75 7.57 12.48
C ASP A 96 11.59 8.14 11.32
N LEU A 97 11.26 7.71 10.11
CA LEU A 97 11.94 8.11 8.87
C LEU A 97 11.07 9.02 8.00
N SER A 98 10.05 9.67 8.57
CA SER A 98 9.15 10.58 7.85
C SER A 98 9.90 11.72 7.14
N ASP A 99 11.01 12.19 7.71
CA ASP A 99 11.85 13.24 7.14
C ASP A 99 12.75 12.77 5.97
N VAL A 100 12.90 11.45 5.73
CA VAL A 100 13.83 10.92 4.71
C VAL A 100 13.28 11.08 3.29
N ALA A 101 11.97 10.91 3.13
CA ALA A 101 11.26 11.05 1.86
C ALA A 101 9.82 11.47 2.16
N PRO A 102 9.61 12.73 2.59
CA PRO A 102 8.28 13.23 2.90
C PRO A 102 7.41 13.27 1.63
N TYR A 103 6.10 13.28 1.80
CA TYR A 103 5.20 13.53 0.68
C TYR A 103 5.44 14.95 0.13
N ASP A 104 6.01 15.03 -1.07
CA ASP A 104 6.38 16.25 -1.78
C ASP A 104 6.35 15.99 -3.31
N PRO A 105 5.19 16.15 -3.96
CA PRO A 105 5.03 15.97 -5.40
C PRO A 105 5.91 16.91 -6.24
N ASP A 106 6.24 18.11 -5.75
CA ASP A 106 7.11 19.05 -6.44
C ASP A 106 8.56 18.54 -6.46
N ALA A 107 9.08 18.08 -5.31
CA ALA A 107 10.40 17.47 -5.23
C ALA A 107 10.48 16.15 -6.04
N ALA A 108 9.40 15.37 -6.07
CA ALA A 108 9.30 14.18 -6.91
C ALA A 108 9.43 14.51 -8.40
N ARG A 109 8.71 15.53 -8.90
CA ARG A 109 8.83 16.00 -10.30
C ARG A 109 10.26 16.43 -10.63
N GLN A 110 10.92 17.16 -9.73
CA GLN A 110 12.31 17.58 -9.93
C GLN A 110 13.28 16.39 -10.02
N LEU A 111 13.11 15.38 -9.16
CA LEU A 111 13.95 14.17 -9.19
C LEU A 111 13.78 13.36 -10.47
N LEU A 112 12.56 13.29 -11.02
CA LEU A 112 12.28 12.64 -12.30
C LEU A 112 12.95 13.38 -13.46
N ALA A 113 12.85 14.72 -13.49
CA ALA A 113 13.51 15.54 -14.49
C ALA A 113 15.05 15.41 -14.43
N ASP A 114 15.64 15.46 -13.23
CA ASP A 114 17.08 15.27 -13.03
C ASP A 114 17.56 13.88 -13.45
N ALA A 115 16.69 12.87 -13.32
CA ALA A 115 16.94 11.51 -13.79
C ALA A 115 16.77 11.35 -15.30
N GLY A 116 16.21 12.35 -16.00
CA GLY A 116 15.81 12.24 -17.39
C GLY A 116 14.69 11.21 -17.61
N ALA A 117 13.86 11.00 -16.59
CA ALA A 117 12.77 10.01 -16.53
C ALA A 117 11.40 10.70 -16.57
N GLU A 118 11.22 11.59 -17.55
CA GLU A 118 9.94 12.23 -17.84
C GLU A 118 9.03 11.27 -18.62
N ASP A 119 7.70 11.40 -18.47
CA ASP A 119 6.68 10.57 -19.14
C ASP A 119 6.87 9.05 -18.92
N LEU A 120 7.10 8.67 -17.66
CA LEU A 120 7.41 7.29 -17.29
C LEU A 120 6.13 6.43 -17.24
N ASP A 121 6.10 5.35 -18.02
CA ASP A 121 5.07 4.31 -17.94
C ASP A 121 5.54 3.15 -17.05
N LEU A 122 4.77 2.80 -16.02
CA LEU A 122 5.03 1.66 -15.14
C LEU A 122 3.81 0.75 -15.01
N THR A 123 4.04 -0.54 -14.75
CA THR A 123 2.99 -1.49 -14.39
C THR A 123 3.02 -1.85 -12.91
N LEU A 124 1.87 -1.73 -12.23
CA LEU A 124 1.64 -2.28 -10.90
C LEU A 124 1.00 -3.67 -11.03
N THR A 125 1.74 -4.72 -10.68
CA THR A 125 1.19 -6.07 -10.54
C THR A 125 0.73 -6.30 -9.10
N ILE A 126 -0.55 -6.58 -8.88
CA ILE A 126 -1.16 -6.67 -7.54
C ILE A 126 -2.13 -7.87 -7.45
N PRO A 127 -2.15 -8.63 -6.33
CA PRO A 127 -3.16 -9.65 -6.12
C PRO A 127 -4.59 -9.09 -6.11
N SER A 128 -5.48 -9.73 -6.84
CA SER A 128 -6.86 -9.27 -7.10
C SER A 128 -7.81 -9.29 -5.89
N PHE A 129 -7.38 -9.91 -4.79
CA PHE A 129 -8.16 -9.91 -3.55
C PHE A 129 -7.95 -8.63 -2.72
N TYR A 130 -6.97 -7.79 -3.05
CA TYR A 130 -6.81 -6.50 -2.38
C TYR A 130 -7.88 -5.49 -2.81
N PRO A 131 -8.31 -4.59 -1.92
CA PRO A 131 -9.23 -3.52 -2.27
C PRO A 131 -8.70 -2.64 -3.41
N THR A 132 -9.56 -2.29 -4.36
CA THR A 132 -9.20 -1.43 -5.51
C THR A 132 -8.77 -0.02 -5.10
N THR A 133 -9.10 0.40 -3.89
CA THR A 133 -8.68 1.68 -3.31
C THR A 133 -7.15 1.85 -3.33
N ILE A 134 -6.39 0.77 -3.09
CA ILE A 134 -4.92 0.80 -3.07
C ILE A 134 -4.36 1.23 -4.44
N PRO A 135 -4.63 0.50 -5.55
CA PRO A 135 -4.14 0.91 -6.85
C PRO A 135 -4.74 2.24 -7.32
N GLN A 136 -5.95 2.61 -6.90
CA GLN A 136 -6.55 3.91 -7.26
C GLN A 136 -5.78 5.10 -6.68
N ILE A 137 -5.40 5.03 -5.39
CA ILE A 137 -4.57 6.06 -4.76
C ILE A 137 -3.21 6.13 -5.47
N LEU A 138 -2.54 4.98 -5.67
CA LEU A 138 -1.25 4.93 -6.36
C LEU A 138 -1.31 5.49 -7.80
N VAL A 139 -2.37 5.19 -8.56
CA VAL A 139 -2.56 5.77 -9.91
C VAL A 139 -2.70 7.28 -9.84
N SER A 140 -3.49 7.80 -8.89
CA SER A 140 -3.71 9.24 -8.73
C SER A 140 -2.41 9.97 -8.38
N ASP A 141 -1.73 9.49 -7.33
CA ASP A 141 -0.51 10.08 -6.78
C ASP A 141 0.63 10.10 -7.81
N LEU A 142 0.86 8.97 -8.49
CA LEU A 142 1.93 8.86 -9.49
C LEU A 142 1.62 9.68 -10.76
N ASN A 143 0.36 9.76 -11.17
CA ASN A 143 -0.03 10.59 -12.30
C ASN A 143 0.21 12.09 -12.04
N GLU A 144 0.08 12.55 -10.79
CA GLU A 144 0.36 13.96 -10.43
C GLU A 144 1.81 14.37 -10.71
N VAL A 145 2.74 13.43 -10.65
CA VAL A 145 4.17 13.66 -10.88
C VAL A 145 4.62 13.25 -12.28
N GLY A 146 3.69 12.88 -13.18
CA GLY A 146 3.97 12.53 -14.56
C GLY A 146 4.35 11.07 -14.79
N ILE A 147 4.01 10.17 -13.87
CA ILE A 147 4.17 8.72 -14.03
C ILE A 147 2.80 8.10 -14.36
N THR A 148 2.68 7.48 -15.54
CA THR A 148 1.48 6.72 -15.92
C THR A 148 1.56 5.32 -15.30
N LEU A 149 0.64 5.00 -14.40
CA LEU A 149 0.57 3.67 -13.78
C LEU A 149 -0.53 2.81 -14.40
N THR A 150 -0.15 1.70 -15.03
CA THR A 150 -1.09 0.66 -15.47
C THR A 150 -1.26 -0.41 -14.39
N VAL A 151 -2.50 -0.74 -14.04
CA VAL A 151 -2.79 -1.74 -13.00
C VAL A 151 -3.04 -3.11 -13.62
N ASN A 152 -2.18 -4.07 -13.29
CA ASN A 152 -2.31 -5.48 -13.64
C ASN A 152 -2.74 -6.29 -12.40
N SER A 153 -4.05 -6.46 -12.23
CA SER A 153 -4.62 -7.22 -11.13
C SER A 153 -4.70 -8.71 -11.49
N VAL A 154 -4.02 -9.57 -10.73
CA VAL A 154 -3.85 -11.01 -11.03
C VAL A 154 -4.28 -11.90 -9.85
N ASP A 155 -4.56 -13.19 -10.09
CA ASP A 155 -4.71 -14.14 -8.99
C ASP A 155 -3.39 -14.37 -8.23
N PHE A 156 -3.49 -14.84 -6.98
CA PHE A 156 -2.31 -14.98 -6.12
C PHE A 156 -1.28 -15.99 -6.64
N PRO A 157 -1.64 -17.17 -7.20
CA PRO A 157 -0.67 -18.06 -7.84
C PRO A 157 0.11 -17.39 -8.98
N THR A 158 -0.56 -16.60 -9.82
CA THR A 158 0.08 -15.81 -10.89
C THR A 158 1.04 -14.79 -10.29
N TRP A 159 0.60 -14.05 -9.27
CA TRP A 159 1.45 -13.11 -8.56
C TRP A 159 2.72 -13.77 -7.98
N ILE A 160 2.59 -14.96 -7.37
CA ILE A 160 3.74 -15.71 -6.85
C ILE A 160 4.73 -16.05 -7.97
N ASN A 161 4.25 -16.54 -9.11
CA ASN A 161 5.11 -16.90 -10.22
C ASN A 161 5.81 -15.67 -10.81
N ASP A 162 5.05 -14.63 -11.16
CA ASP A 162 5.57 -13.50 -11.91
C ASP A 162 6.39 -12.57 -11.02
N VAL A 163 5.82 -12.16 -9.88
CA VAL A 163 6.45 -11.19 -8.97
C VAL A 163 7.47 -11.86 -8.05
N TYR A 164 7.09 -12.93 -7.34
CA TYR A 164 7.94 -13.47 -6.30
C TYR A 164 9.06 -14.36 -6.84
N ILE A 165 8.77 -15.26 -7.78
CA ILE A 165 9.73 -16.23 -8.33
C ILE A 165 10.51 -15.63 -9.50
N ASN A 166 9.82 -15.17 -10.54
CA ASN A 166 10.46 -14.74 -11.80
C ASN A 166 11.00 -13.30 -11.74
N LYS A 167 10.50 -12.48 -10.79
CA LYS A 167 10.83 -11.06 -10.69
C LYS A 167 10.49 -10.28 -11.95
N ASP A 168 9.40 -10.64 -12.62
CA ASP A 168 8.89 -10.01 -13.82
C ASP A 168 7.77 -9.02 -13.47
N TYR A 169 8.17 -7.82 -13.05
CA TYR A 169 7.28 -6.72 -12.66
C TYR A 169 8.07 -5.41 -12.57
N ASP A 170 7.40 -4.26 -12.70
CA ASP A 170 7.99 -2.96 -12.34
C ASP A 170 7.72 -2.66 -10.86
N LEU A 171 6.44 -2.51 -10.53
CA LEU A 171 5.94 -2.27 -9.19
C LEU A 171 5.03 -3.42 -8.74
N SER A 172 5.05 -3.73 -7.44
CA SER A 172 4.09 -4.66 -6.84
C SER A 172 3.72 -4.22 -5.45
N PHE A 173 2.44 -4.31 -5.09
CA PHE A 173 1.97 -4.09 -3.73
C PHE A 173 1.64 -5.43 -3.05
N VAL A 174 2.05 -5.58 -1.80
CA VAL A 174 1.67 -6.71 -0.95
C VAL A 174 1.61 -6.27 0.52
N LEU A 175 0.70 -6.86 1.29
CA LEU A 175 0.77 -6.81 2.74
C LEU A 175 1.82 -7.80 3.22
N HIS A 176 2.82 -7.32 3.96
CA HIS A 176 3.90 -8.12 4.52
C HIS A 176 3.78 -8.18 6.03
N THR A 177 4.09 -9.35 6.58
CA THR A 177 4.22 -9.57 8.02
C THR A 177 5.47 -10.40 8.26
N GLU A 178 6.27 -10.03 9.26
CA GLU A 178 7.45 -10.83 9.62
C GLU A 178 6.99 -12.08 10.40
N ALA A 179 7.53 -13.24 10.05
CA ALA A 179 7.29 -14.46 10.83
C ALA A 179 7.88 -14.31 12.24
N ARG A 180 7.08 -14.63 13.25
CA ARG A 180 7.47 -14.64 14.67
C ARG A 180 7.46 -16.05 15.24
#